data_AF-A0A7S1DWF5-F1
#
_entry.id   AF-A0A7S1DWF5-F1
#
_cell.length_a   1.000
_cell.length_b   1.000
_cell.length_c   1.000
_cell.angle_alpha   90.00
_cell.angle_beta   90.00
_cell.angle_gamma   90.00
#
_symmetry.space_group_name_H-M   'P 1'
#
loop_
_entity.id
_entity.type
_entity.pdbx_description
1 polymer ?
#
loop_
_entity_poly.entity_id
_entity_poly.type
_entity_poly.pdbx_seq_one_letter_code
_entity_poly.pdbx_strand_id
1 'polypeptide(L)'
;MLAYSTISHLGLITLLLGLNSPLAAVAAVFHMMNHATFKASLFMSVGIIDHESGTRDMRRLDGLFRFMPITGTLAIVACAAMAGVPLLNGFLSKEMFFAETVFVSAHPAIEY
;
A
#
# COMPACT_ATOMS: atom_id res chain seq x y z
N MET A 1 0.40 8.05 11.18
CA MET A 1 1.27 7.38 10.18
C MET A 1 0.53 7.00 8.89
N LEU A 2 -0.69 6.46 8.93
CA LEU A 2 -1.41 6.04 7.71
C LEU A 2 -1.61 7.15 6.65
N ALA A 3 -1.81 8.40 7.04
CA ALA A 3 -1.94 9.49 6.06
C ALA A 3 -0.67 9.64 5.19
N TYR A 4 0.53 9.58 5.78
CA TYR A 4 1.78 9.66 5.03
C TYR A 4 1.98 8.48 4.07
N SER A 5 1.62 7.26 4.47
CA SER A 5 1.69 6.13 3.54
C SER A 5 0.67 6.22 2.40
N THR A 6 -0.43 6.97 2.58
CA THR A 6 -1.36 7.27 1.47
C THR A 6 -0.69 8.17 0.46
N ILE A 7 -0.07 9.26 0.92
CA ILE A 7 0.64 10.21 0.05
C ILE A 7 1.74 9.49 -0.76
N SER A 8 2.50 8.61 -0.13
CA SER A 8 3.54 7.83 -0.80
C SER A 8 3.00 6.94 -1.91
N HIS A 9 1.90 6.22 -1.68
CA HIS A 9 1.29 5.36 -2.70
C HIS A 9 0.58 6.14 -3.81
N LEU A 10 -0.03 7.27 -3.50
CA LEU A 10 -0.55 8.19 -4.51
C LEU A 10 0.59 8.72 -5.39
N GLY A 11 1.75 9.03 -4.82
CA GLY A 11 2.94 9.41 -5.58
C GLY A 11 3.37 8.36 -6.61
N LEU A 12 3.32 7.06 -6.25
CA LEU A 12 3.59 5.96 -7.19
C LEU A 12 2.57 5.91 -8.32
N ILE A 13 1.28 6.07 -8.02
CA ILE A 13 0.20 6.09 -9.03
C ILE A 13 0.37 7.28 -9.96
N THR A 14 0.66 8.47 -9.43
CA THR A 14 0.91 9.68 -10.22
C THR A 14 2.12 9.52 -11.13
N LEU A 15 3.21 8.92 -10.63
CA LEU A 15 4.40 8.62 -11.45
C LEU A 15 4.02 7.69 -12.62
N LEU A 16 3.34 6.57 -12.36
CA LEU A 16 2.92 5.62 -13.40
C LEU A 16 2.04 6.25 -14.46
N LEU A 17 1.06 7.07 -14.06
CA LEU A 17 0.22 7.81 -15.01
C LEU A 17 1.03 8.81 -15.83
N GLY A 18 2.10 9.37 -15.27
CA GLY A 18 3.04 10.26 -15.97
C GLY A 18 3.95 9.57 -16.99
N LEU A 19 4.14 8.25 -16.92
CA LEU A 19 4.98 7.50 -17.85
C LEU A 19 4.38 7.36 -19.26
N ASN A 20 3.10 7.69 -19.44
CA ASN A 20 2.40 7.69 -20.74
C ASN A 20 2.55 6.38 -21.55
N SER A 21 2.54 5.24 -20.85
CA SER A 21 2.56 3.89 -21.42
C SER A 21 1.21 3.19 -21.14
N PRO A 22 0.66 2.42 -22.10
CA PRO A 22 -0.55 1.62 -21.85
C PRO A 22 -0.38 0.65 -20.67
N LEU A 23 0.80 0.04 -20.53
CA LEU A 23 1.09 -0.88 -19.43
C LEU A 23 1.26 -0.14 -18.11
N ALA A 24 1.87 1.06 -18.12
CA ALA A 24 1.95 1.92 -16.94
C ALA A 24 0.56 2.37 -16.45
N ALA A 25 -0.38 2.65 -17.36
CA ALA A 25 -1.77 2.95 -16.99
C ALA A 25 -2.46 1.74 -16.34
N VAL A 26 -2.25 0.52 -16.86
CA VAL A 26 -2.75 -0.71 -16.24
C VAL A 26 -2.14 -0.91 -14.85
N ALA A 27 -0.82 -0.74 -14.72
CA ALA A 27 -0.13 -0.82 -13.43
C ALA A 27 -0.65 0.22 -12.43
N ALA A 28 -0.96 1.44 -12.88
CA ALA A 28 -1.50 2.52 -12.04
C ALA A 28 -2.90 2.18 -11.52
N VAL A 29 -3.81 1.73 -12.40
CA VAL A 29 -5.17 1.34 -12.01
C VAL A 29 -5.13 0.15 -11.06
N PHE A 30 -4.28 -0.84 -11.35
CA PHE A 30 -4.10 -2.00 -10.49
C PHE A 30 -3.54 -1.60 -9.11
N HIS A 31 -2.55 -0.70 -9.06
CA HIS A 31 -2.04 -0.18 -7.79
C HIS A 31 -3.10 0.61 -7.03
N MET A 32 -3.93 1.38 -7.73
CA MET A 32 -5.02 2.15 -7.14
C MET A 32 -6.05 1.25 -6.46
N MET A 33 -6.46 0.16 -7.12
CA MET A 33 -7.38 -0.83 -6.53
C MET A 33 -6.78 -1.50 -5.30
N ASN A 34 -5.53 -1.96 -5.41
CA ASN A 34 -4.82 -2.54 -4.27
C ASN A 34 -4.70 -1.57 -3.10
N HIS A 35 -4.33 -0.32 -3.40
CA HIS A 35 -4.23 0.75 -2.44
C HIS A 35 -5.53 1.01 -1.71
N ALA A 36 -6.65 1.10 -2.43
CA ALA A 36 -7.95 1.23 -1.81
C ALA A 36 -8.23 0.05 -0.85
N THR A 37 -7.98 -1.19 -1.28
CA THR A 37 -8.26 -2.39 -0.47
C THR A 37 -7.44 -2.42 0.83
N PHE A 38 -6.10 -2.37 0.77
CA PHE A 38 -5.32 -2.46 2.00
C PHE A 38 -5.47 -1.22 2.88
N LYS A 39 -5.70 -0.03 2.30
CA LYS A 39 -5.96 1.17 3.12
C LYS A 39 -7.28 1.11 3.84
N ALA A 40 -8.36 0.70 3.17
CA ALA A 40 -9.65 0.54 3.81
C ALA A 40 -9.56 -0.44 5.00
N SER A 41 -8.91 -1.59 4.79
CA SER A 41 -8.67 -2.56 5.87
C SER A 41 -7.83 -2.00 7.03
N LEU A 42 -6.78 -1.23 6.75
CA LEU A 42 -5.93 -0.62 7.78
C LEU A 42 -6.64 0.49 8.56
N PHE A 43 -7.37 1.37 7.89
CA PHE A 43 -8.15 2.41 8.56
C PHE A 43 -9.27 1.82 9.40
N MET A 44 -9.93 0.76 8.92
CA MET A 44 -10.92 0.03 9.71
C MET A 44 -10.29 -0.64 10.93
N SER A 45 -9.14 -1.31 10.77
CA SER A 45 -8.44 -1.97 11.89
C SER A 45 -8.00 -0.96 12.95
N VAL A 46 -7.47 0.20 12.55
CA VAL A 46 -7.14 1.29 13.47
C VAL A 46 -8.38 1.87 14.13
N GLY A 47 -9.49 2.00 13.42
CA GLY A 47 -10.77 2.47 13.98
C GLY A 47 -11.32 1.52 15.05
N ILE A 48 -11.24 0.20 14.82
CA ILE A 48 -11.62 -0.81 15.80
C ILE A 48 -10.71 -0.73 17.03
N ILE A 49 -9.38 -0.64 16.85
CA ILE A 49 -8.45 -0.51 17.98
C ILE A 49 -8.73 0.74 18.81
N ASP A 50 -8.96 1.88 18.15
CA ASP A 50 -9.29 3.14 18.82
C ASP A 50 -10.58 3.03 19.64
N HIS A 51 -11.62 2.43 19.05
CA HIS A 51 -12.91 2.23 19.72
C HIS A 51 -12.81 1.30 20.94
N GLU A 52 -12.13 0.16 20.80
CA GLU A 52 -12.06 -0.85 21.86
C GLU A 52 -11.06 -0.49 22.98
N SER A 53 -9.97 0.22 22.65
CA SER A 53 -8.97 0.63 23.64
C SER A 53 -9.23 1.99 24.27
N GLY A 54 -10.10 2.81 23.65
CA GLY A 54 -10.39 4.18 24.09
C GLY A 54 -9.21 5.14 23.98
N THR A 55 -8.12 4.75 23.32
CA THR A 55 -6.93 5.60 23.13
C THR A 55 -6.21 5.31 21.82
N ARG A 56 -5.61 6.35 21.23
CA ARG A 56 -4.75 6.26 20.05
C ARG A 56 -3.26 6.37 20.39
N ASP A 57 -2.92 6.50 21.67
CA ASP A 57 -1.54 6.69 22.08
C ASP A 57 -0.76 5.37 21.96
N MET A 58 0.11 5.29 20.95
CA MET A 58 0.94 4.10 20.68
C MET A 58 1.85 3.73 21.84
N ARG A 59 2.13 4.66 22.77
CA ARG A 59 2.92 4.39 23.98
C ARG A 59 2.13 3.60 25.04
N ARG A 60 0.81 3.56 24.90
CA ARG A 60 -0.13 2.90 25.82
C ARG A 60 -0.79 1.66 25.20
N LEU A 61 -0.60 1.45 23.90
CA LEU A 61 -1.16 0.33 23.15
C LEU A 61 -0.10 -0.77 23.01
N ASP A 62 -0.21 -1.82 23.83
CA ASP A 62 0.66 -3.00 23.78
C ASP A 62 -0.16 -4.29 23.94
N GLY A 63 0.38 -5.42 23.48
CA GLY A 63 -0.24 -6.74 23.63
C GLY A 63 -1.54 -6.94 22.85
N LEU A 64 -1.88 -6.03 21.92
CA LEU A 64 -3.15 -6.03 21.17
C LEU A 64 -3.44 -7.35 20.44
N PHE A 65 -2.43 -8.07 19.97
CA PHE A 65 -2.62 -9.36 19.30
C PHE A 65 -3.23 -10.43 20.20
N ARG A 66 -3.01 -10.37 21.53
CA ARG A 66 -3.60 -11.29 22.50
C ARG A 66 -5.08 -10.97 22.79
N PHE A 67 -5.42 -9.68 22.83
CA PHE A 67 -6.78 -9.23 23.16
C PHE A 67 -7.70 -9.14 21.94
N MET A 68 -7.15 -8.86 20.76
CA MET A 68 -7.89 -8.63 19.52
C MET A 68 -7.26 -9.41 18.35
N PRO A 69 -7.14 -10.75 18.44
CA PRO A 69 -6.37 -11.55 17.49
C PRO A 69 -6.88 -11.46 16.05
N ILE A 70 -8.20 -11.32 15.85
CA ILE A 70 -8.81 -11.18 14.51
C ILE A 70 -8.40 -9.83 13.89
N THR A 71 -8.63 -8.72 14.59
CA THR A 71 -8.23 -7.38 14.14
C THR A 71 -6.73 -7.29 13.91
N GLY A 72 -5.94 -7.88 14.81
CA GLY A 72 -4.48 -7.97 14.66
C GLY A 72 -4.05 -8.73 13.42
N THR A 73 -4.67 -9.88 13.14
CA THR A 73 -4.38 -10.68 11.94
C THR A 73 -4.74 -9.94 10.66
N LEU A 74 -5.92 -9.31 10.60
CA LEU A 74 -6.35 -8.52 9.45
C LEU A 74 -5.42 -7.32 9.22
N ALA A 75 -5.00 -6.64 10.29
CA ALA A 75 -4.05 -5.54 10.22
C ALA A 75 -2.68 -6.02 9.69
N ILE A 76 -2.18 -7.17 10.14
CA ILE A 76 -0.93 -7.75 9.66
C ILE A 76 -1.02 -8.09 8.17
N VAL A 77 -2.09 -8.77 7.73
CA VAL A 77 -2.28 -9.11 6.31
C VAL A 77 -2.37 -7.84 5.45
N ALA A 78 -3.13 -6.84 5.89
CA ALA A 78 -3.23 -5.57 5.17
C ALA A 78 -1.90 -4.79 5.14
N CYS A 79 -1.13 -4.79 6.24
CA CYS A 79 0.22 -4.23 6.29
C CYS A 79 1.18 -4.98 5.36
N ALA A 80 1.13 -6.32 5.34
CA ALA A 80 1.95 -7.14 4.47
C ALA A 80 1.62 -6.89 2.98
N ALA A 81 0.33 -6.74 2.66
CA ALA A 81 -0.10 -6.38 1.30
C ALA A 81 0.44 -5.00 0.91
N MET A 82 0.32 -3.99 1.79
CA MET A 82 0.86 -2.64 1.56
C MET A 82 2.40 -2.64 1.42
N ALA A 83 3.10 -3.44 2.22
CA ALA A 83 4.55 -3.58 2.15
C ALA A 83 4.99 -4.22 0.83
N GLY A 84 4.16 -5.05 0.22
CA GLY A 84 4.47 -5.82 -0.98
C GLY A 84 5.15 -7.14 -0.65
N VAL A 85 4.69 -7.84 0.38
CA VAL A 85 5.18 -9.19 0.70
C VAL A 85 4.76 -10.16 -0.43
N PRO A 86 5.65 -11.07 -0.87
CA PRO A 86 5.31 -12.07 -1.89
C PRO A 86 4.01 -12.81 -1.58
N LEU A 87 3.28 -13.22 -2.63
CA LEU A 87 1.94 -13.84 -2.59
C LEU A 87 0.76 -12.89 -2.32
N LEU A 88 1.01 -11.63 -1.97
CA LEU A 88 -0.05 -10.64 -1.78
C LEU A 88 -0.19 -9.71 -2.99
N ASN A 89 -1.37 -9.15 -3.18
CA ASN A 89 -1.69 -8.36 -4.36
C ASN A 89 -0.80 -7.09 -4.49
N GLY A 90 -0.43 -6.48 -3.36
CA GLY A 90 0.48 -5.34 -3.38
C GLY A 90 1.91 -5.65 -3.83
N PHE A 91 2.35 -6.93 -3.80
CA PHE A 91 3.62 -7.34 -4.42
C PHE A 91 3.53 -7.27 -5.94
N LEU A 92 2.50 -7.89 -6.53
CA LEU A 92 2.30 -7.89 -7.99
C LEU A 92 2.28 -6.47 -8.57
N SER A 93 1.61 -5.57 -7.86
CA SER A 93 1.51 -4.18 -8.30
C SER A 93 2.83 -3.41 -8.22
N LYS A 94 3.70 -3.73 -7.25
CA LYS A 94 5.04 -3.13 -7.18
C LYS A 94 5.98 -3.73 -8.23
N GLU A 95 5.87 -5.01 -8.55
CA GLU A 95 6.63 -5.62 -9.65
C GLU A 95 6.28 -4.99 -11.00
N MET A 96 4.98 -4.76 -11.27
CA MET A 96 4.54 -4.04 -12.47
C MET A 96 5.10 -2.61 -12.51
N PHE A 97 5.14 -1.93 -11.36
CA PHE A 97 5.75 -0.61 -11.25
C PHE A 97 7.24 -0.61 -11.61
N PHE A 98 8.00 -1.55 -11.07
CA PHE A 98 9.43 -1.67 -11.36
C PHE A 98 9.66 -2.00 -12.83
N ALA A 99 8.88 -2.93 -13.41
CA ALA A 99 8.97 -3.28 -14.82
C ALA A 99 8.81 -2.03 -15.70
N GLU A 100 7.74 -1.26 -15.53
CA GLU A 100 7.47 -0.08 -16.37
C GLU A 100 8.51 1.03 -16.18
N THR A 101 8.98 1.24 -14.95
CA THR A 101 9.98 2.28 -14.68
C THR A 101 11.31 1.94 -15.37
N VAL A 102 11.71 0.65 -15.36
CA VAL A 102 12.93 0.19 -16.05
C VAL A 102 12.77 0.28 -17.58
N PHE A 103 11.61 -0.07 -18.13
CA PHE A 103 11.35 0.04 -19.57
C PHE A 103 11.45 1.50 -20.07
N VAL A 104 10.96 2.47 -19.30
CA VAL A 104 11.08 3.89 -19.66
C VAL A 104 12.53 4.38 -19.59
N SER A 105 13.31 3.98 -18.58
CA SER A 105 14.74 4.32 -18.51
C SER A 105 15.56 3.73 -19.66
N ALA A 106 15.12 2.62 -20.25
CA ALA A 106 15.78 2.00 -21.40
C ALA A 106 15.39 2.64 -22.75
N HIS A 107 14.46 3.60 -22.78
CA HIS A 107 14.09 4.28 -24.02
C HIS A 107 15.22 5.25 -24.43
N PRO A 108 15.77 5.17 -25.67
CA PRO A 108 16.89 6.00 -26.14
C PRO A 108 16.61 7.51 -26.17
N ALA A 109 15.41 7.94 -25.79
CA ALA A 109 15.03 9.34 -25.69
C ALA A 109 15.34 9.97 -24.31
N ILE A 110 15.94 9.21 -23.38
CA ILE A 110 16.32 9.65 -22.02
C ILE A 110 17.85 9.54 -21.80
N GLU A 111 18.62 9.16 -22.82
CA GLU A 111 20.10 9.04 -22.76
C GLU A 111 20.88 10.37 -23.01
N TYR A 112 20.22 11.53 -22.92
CA TYR A 112 20.86 12.85 -23.07
C TYR A 112 20.47 13.79 -21.93
#